data_AF-Q8A5A8-F1
#
_entry.id   AF-Q8A5A8-F1
#
_cell.length_a   1.000
_cell.length_b   1.000
_cell.length_c   1.000
_cell.angle_alpha   90.00
_cell.angle_beta   90.00
_cell.angle_gamma   90.00
#
_symmetry.space_group_name_H-M   'P 1'
#
loop_
_entity.id
_entity.type
_entity.pdbx_description
1 polymer ?
#
loop_
_entity_poly.entity_id
_entity_poly.type
_entity_poly.pdbx_seq_one_letter_code
_entity_poly.pdbx_strand_id
1 'polypeptide(L)'
;MKLGILHFTDSHIKSATDWILSEFSSLVASVKTIYEECDRIYIVFTGDVVYSGSEEEYILASKFLNSIRSLLKTLYKDKVYEQIIFTPGNHDCNFNMDRQARKML
;
A
#
# COMPACT_ATOMS: atom_id res chain seq x y z
N MET A 1 9.28 -13.92 -20.64
CA MET A 1 8.30 -13.38 -19.69
C MET A 1 9.05 -12.55 -18.65
N LYS A 2 8.81 -11.25 -18.59
CA LYS A 2 9.39 -10.32 -17.61
C LYS A 2 8.33 -9.92 -16.59
N LEU A 3 8.64 -10.10 -15.32
CA LEU A 3 7.77 -9.79 -14.19
C LEU A 3 8.33 -8.56 -13.45
N GLY A 4 7.51 -7.52 -13.33
CA GLY A 4 7.79 -6.36 -12.47
C GLY A 4 7.12 -6.52 -11.12
N ILE A 5 7.83 -6.19 -10.04
CA ILE A 5 7.29 -6.15 -8.68
C ILE A 5 7.61 -4.76 -8.11
N LEU A 6 6.55 -3.97 -7.89
CA LEU A 6 6.62 -2.74 -7.12
C LEU A 6 6.36 -3.08 -5.65
N HIS A 7 7.39 -2.93 -4.83
CA HIS A 7 7.38 -3.37 -3.43
C HIS A 7 7.40 -2.17 -2.49
N PHE A 8 6.37 -2.03 -1.68
CA PHE A 8 6.22 -1.03 -0.63
C PHE A 8 6.20 -1.68 0.75
N THR A 9 6.54 -0.90 1.78
CA THR A 9 6.53 -1.31 3.18
C THR A 9 6.51 -0.06 4.08
N ASP A 10 6.09 -0.21 5.33
CA ASP A 10 6.31 0.77 6.43
C ASP A 10 5.80 2.20 6.13
N SER A 11 4.62 2.35 5.52
CA SER A 11 4.06 3.70 5.28
C SER A 11 3.52 4.38 6.53
N HIS A 12 3.12 3.60 7.55
CA HIS A 12 2.56 4.09 8.81
C HIS A 12 1.54 5.23 8.63
N ILE A 13 0.61 5.08 7.67
CA ILE A 13 -0.41 6.11 7.41
C ILE A 13 -1.28 6.26 8.65
N LYS A 14 -1.40 7.49 9.12
CA LYS A 14 -2.01 7.86 10.40
C LYS A 14 -3.16 8.84 10.23
N SER A 15 -3.01 9.86 9.40
CA SER A 15 -4.03 10.91 9.27
C SER A 15 -4.05 11.54 7.89
N ALA A 16 -5.15 12.23 7.59
CA ALA A 16 -5.34 12.91 6.30
C ALA A 16 -4.33 14.05 6.04
N THR A 17 -3.53 14.41 7.05
CA THR A 17 -2.45 15.41 6.96
C THR A 17 -1.09 14.81 6.62
N ASP A 18 -0.99 13.48 6.49
CA ASP A 18 0.25 12.83 6.11
C ASP A 18 0.64 13.22 4.68
N TRP A 19 1.81 13.82 4.54
CA TRP A 19 2.31 14.36 3.28
C TRP A 19 2.36 13.32 2.15
N ILE A 20 2.61 12.05 2.49
CA ILE A 20 2.71 10.97 1.50
C ILE A 20 1.41 10.79 0.70
N LEU A 21 0.26 11.13 1.29
CA LEU A 21 -1.05 10.97 0.65
C LEU A 21 -1.21 11.85 -0.61
N SER A 22 -0.45 12.95 -0.73
CA SER A 22 -0.42 13.80 -1.93
C SER A 22 0.62 13.38 -2.97
N GLU A 23 1.53 12.46 -2.64
CA GLU A 23 2.73 12.17 -3.46
C GLU A 23 2.61 10.92 -4.35
N PHE A 24 1.41 10.36 -4.51
CA PHE A 24 1.21 9.15 -5.34
C PHE A 24 1.68 9.35 -6.81
N SER A 25 1.52 10.55 -7.36
CA SER A 25 1.95 10.87 -8.73
C SER A 25 3.47 10.90 -8.84
N SER A 26 4.16 11.53 -7.89
CA SER A 26 5.62 11.57 -7.77
C SER A 26 6.21 10.17 -7.63
N LEU A 27 5.60 9.32 -6.79
CA LEU A 27 6.00 7.92 -6.61
C LEU A 27 5.87 7.11 -7.90
N VAL A 28 4.77 7.24 -8.63
CA VAL A 28 4.64 6.53 -9.91
C VAL A 28 5.62 7.09 -10.95
N ALA A 29 5.82 8.40 -10.98
CA ALA A 29 6.75 9.03 -11.91
C ALA A 29 8.20 8.58 -11.72
N SER A 30 8.62 8.27 -10.49
CA SER A 30 10.00 7.82 -10.21
C SER A 30 10.29 6.41 -10.71
N VAL A 31 9.27 5.55 -10.87
CA VAL A 31 9.44 4.15 -11.26
C VAL A 31 8.91 3.82 -12.65
N LYS A 32 8.23 4.75 -13.34
CA LYS A 32 7.50 4.43 -14.57
C LYS A 32 8.37 3.90 -15.72
N THR A 33 9.62 4.31 -15.83
CA THR A 33 10.48 3.82 -16.93
C THR A 33 10.95 2.38 -16.72
N ILE A 34 10.85 1.86 -15.50
CA ILE A 34 11.34 0.52 -15.13
C ILE A 34 10.46 -0.59 -15.71
N TYR A 35 9.15 -0.34 -15.85
CA TYR A 35 8.16 -1.39 -16.13
C TYR A 35 7.75 -1.50 -17.60
N GLU A 36 8.31 -0.71 -18.51
CA GLU A 36 7.90 -0.66 -19.93
C GLU A 36 7.99 -2.04 -20.61
N GLU A 37 9.09 -2.76 -20.35
CA GLU A 37 9.35 -4.08 -20.91
C GLU A 37 8.72 -5.24 -20.10
N CYS A 38 8.00 -4.96 -19.01
CA CYS A 38 7.35 -6.00 -18.23
C CYS A 38 6.09 -6.51 -18.93
N ASP A 39 5.85 -7.82 -18.83
CA ASP A 39 4.63 -8.47 -19.30
C ASP A 39 3.52 -8.40 -18.24
N ARG A 40 3.92 -8.46 -16.96
CA ARG A 40 3.04 -8.32 -15.80
C ARG A 40 3.72 -7.51 -14.71
N ILE A 41 2.94 -6.71 -13.98
CA ILE A 41 3.40 -5.84 -12.89
C ILE A 41 2.53 -6.11 -11.67
N TYR A 42 3.17 -6.45 -10.55
CA TYR A 42 2.51 -6.66 -9.27
C TYR A 42 2.86 -5.54 -8.31
N ILE A 43 1.89 -5.14 -7.51
CA ILE A 43 2.10 -4.21 -6.40
C ILE A 43 1.99 -5.04 -5.13
N VAL A 44 3.03 -4.98 -4.30
CA VAL A 44 3.13 -5.72 -3.05
C VAL A 44 3.38 -4.73 -1.93
N PHE A 45 2.66 -4.87 -0.82
CA PHE A 45 2.85 -4.08 0.38
C PHE A 45 3.12 -5.00 1.57
N THR A 46 4.32 -4.93 2.15
CA THR A 46 4.78 -5.90 3.16
C THR A 46 4.73 -5.39 4.60
N GLY A 47 3.59 -4.89 5.00
CA GLY A 47 3.31 -4.59 6.40
C GLY A 47 3.56 -3.15 6.79
N ASP A 48 3.08 -2.82 7.99
CA ASP A 48 3.09 -1.49 8.58
C ASP A 48 2.49 -0.45 7.62
N VAL A 49 1.35 -0.83 7.04
CA VAL A 49 0.57 0.01 6.13
C VAL A 49 0.07 1.24 6.87
N VAL A 50 -0.48 1.01 8.07
CA VAL A 50 -1.09 2.04 8.91
C VAL A 50 -0.37 2.16 10.25
N TYR A 51 -0.61 3.28 10.95
CA TYR A 51 0.09 3.59 12.18
C TYR A 51 -0.35 2.75 13.39
N SER A 52 -1.65 2.46 13.52
CA SER A 52 -2.21 1.77 14.69
C SER A 52 -3.31 0.75 14.37
N GLY A 53 -3.62 0.52 13.10
CA GLY A 53 -4.61 -0.45 12.66
C GLY A 53 -6.05 0.06 12.69
N SER A 54 -6.28 1.37 12.83
CA SER A 54 -7.63 1.94 12.88
C SER A 54 -8.34 1.82 11.53
N GLU A 55 -9.68 1.78 11.54
CA GLU A 55 -10.46 1.72 10.31
C GLU A 55 -10.24 2.98 9.45
N GLU A 56 -10.18 4.15 10.08
CA GLU A 56 -9.92 5.43 9.43
C GLU A 56 -8.56 5.46 8.73
N GLU A 57 -7.53 4.93 9.38
CA GLU A 57 -6.19 4.80 8.80
C GLU A 57 -6.23 3.91 7.55
N TYR A 58 -6.94 2.78 7.60
CA TYR A 58 -7.10 1.89 6.44
C TYR A 58 -7.93 2.50 5.31
N ILE A 59 -8.93 3.33 5.62
CA ILE A 59 -9.66 4.09 4.60
C ILE A 59 -8.72 5.05 3.86
N LEU A 60 -7.81 5.72 4.58
CA LEU A 60 -6.81 6.61 3.98
C LEU A 60 -5.79 5.82 3.15
N ALA A 61 -5.23 4.75 3.70
CA ALA A 61 -4.27 3.89 3.02
C ALA A 61 -4.87 3.26 1.75
N SER A 62 -6.11 2.78 1.83
CA SER A 62 -6.82 2.22 0.69
C SER A 62 -6.99 3.25 -0.43
N LYS A 63 -7.38 4.48 -0.12
CA LYS A 63 -7.47 5.55 -1.13
C LYS A 63 -6.12 5.84 -1.78
N PHE A 64 -5.07 6.00 -0.98
CA PHE A 64 -3.71 6.28 -1.46
C PHE A 64 -3.17 5.17 -2.38
N LEU A 65 -3.22 3.91 -1.93
CA LEU A 65 -2.73 2.76 -2.70
C LEU A 65 -3.54 2.51 -3.97
N ASN A 66 -4.86 2.73 -3.92
CA ASN A 66 -5.70 2.66 -5.12
C ASN A 66 -5.38 3.78 -6.12
N SER A 67 -4.98 4.97 -5.68
CA SER A 67 -4.50 6.04 -6.57
C SER A 67 -3.22 5.61 -7.30
N ILE A 68 -2.25 5.01 -6.60
CA ILE A 68 -1.02 4.46 -7.20
C ILE A 68 -1.38 3.39 -8.24
N ARG A 69 -2.18 2.38 -7.86
CA ARG A 69 -2.60 1.29 -8.75
C ARG A 69 -3.32 1.83 -9.98
N SER A 70 -4.23 2.78 -9.81
CA SER A 70 -5.01 3.36 -10.92
C SER A 70 -4.12 4.13 -11.88
N LEU A 71 -3.15 4.90 -11.38
CA LEU A 71 -2.20 5.61 -12.23
C LEU A 71 -1.29 4.66 -13.01
N LEU A 72 -0.81 3.58 -12.37
CA LEU A 72 -0.06 2.52 -13.06
C LEU A 72 -0.92 1.81 -14.12
N LYS A 73 -2.20 1.54 -13.84
CA LYS A 73 -3.14 0.95 -14.82
C LYS A 73 -3.35 1.88 -16.02
N THR A 74 -3.37 3.20 -15.83
CA THR A 74 -3.42 4.15 -16.96
C THR A 74 -2.18 4.03 -17.86
N LEU A 75 -1.01 3.78 -17.28
CA LEU A 75 0.26 3.68 -18.01
C LEU A 75 0.46 2.31 -18.70
N TYR A 76 0.17 1.21 -18.00
CA TYR A 76 0.48 -0.15 -18.46
C TYR A 76 -0.74 -1.04 -18.71
N LYS A 77 -1.94 -0.49 -18.56
CA LYS A 77 -3.21 -1.17 -18.86
C LYS A 77 -3.35 -2.49 -18.09
N ASP A 78 -3.62 -3.58 -18.80
CA ASP A 78 -3.83 -4.92 -18.30
C ASP A 78 -2.55 -5.60 -17.80
N LYS A 79 -1.38 -5.01 -18.00
CA LYS A 79 -0.13 -5.52 -17.43
C LYS A 79 -0.14 -5.43 -15.90
N VAL A 80 -0.82 -4.45 -15.31
CA VAL A 80 -0.91 -4.30 -13.85
C VAL A 80 -1.91 -5.29 -13.29
N TYR A 81 -1.49 -6.08 -12.30
CA TYR A 81 -2.35 -7.02 -11.61
C TYR A 81 -3.52 -6.31 -10.92
N GLU A 82 -4.69 -6.95 -10.91
CA GLU A 82 -5.92 -6.30 -10.44
C GLU A 82 -5.86 -5.96 -8.95
N GLN A 83 -5.24 -6.80 -8.13
CA GLN A 83 -5.19 -6.62 -6.69
C GLN A 83 -3.80 -6.15 -6.23
N ILE A 84 -3.76 -5.47 -5.09
CA ILE A 84 -2.52 -5.23 -4.37
C ILE A 84 -2.36 -6.40 -3.40
N ILE A 85 -1.16 -6.98 -3.37
CA ILE A 85 -0.84 -8.10 -2.48
C ILE A 85 -0.33 -7.53 -1.17
N PHE A 86 -0.88 -7.99 -0.04
CA PHE A 86 -0.53 -7.49 1.28
C PHE A 86 0.01 -8.61 2.18
N THR A 87 0.96 -8.26 3.03
CA THR A 87 1.22 -8.98 4.29
C THR A 87 1.09 -7.98 5.45
N PRO A 88 0.48 -8.33 6.59
CA PRO A 88 0.37 -7.40 7.71
C PRO A 88 1.71 -7.27 8.45
N GLY A 89 1.99 -6.07 8.96
CA GLY A 89 3.05 -5.78 9.92
C GLY A 89 2.54 -5.74 11.36
N ASN A 90 3.38 -5.35 12.31
CA ASN A 90 3.01 -5.30 13.72
C ASN A 90 2.11 -4.11 14.08
N HIS A 91 2.09 -3.05 13.27
CA HIS A 91 1.21 -1.89 13.44
C HIS A 91 -0.18 -2.06 12.80
N ASP A 92 -0.35 -3.06 11.94
CA ASP A 92 -1.56 -3.32 11.15
C ASP A 92 -2.70 -3.98 11.95
N CYS A 93 -2.78 -3.74 13.26
CA CYS A 93 -3.82 -4.30 14.12
C CYS A 93 -4.27 -3.28 15.16
N ASN A 94 -5.57 -3.00 15.21
CA ASN A 94 -6.13 -2.12 16.23
C ASN A 94 -6.11 -2.78 17.61
N PHE A 95 -5.23 -2.28 18.47
CA PHE A 95 -5.07 -2.76 19.83
C PHE A 95 -5.87 -1.97 20.87
N ASN A 96 -6.67 -0.97 20.48
CA ASN A 96 -7.43 -0.14 21.42
C ASN A 96 -8.66 -0.82 22.02
N MET A 97 -9.03 -2.02 21.57
CA MET A 97 -10.06 -2.83 22.22
C MET A 97 -9.52 -3.53 23.47
N ASP A 98 -10.16 -3.33 24.64
CA ASP A 98 -9.83 -4.08 25.85
C ASP A 98 -10.19 -5.56 25.66
N ARG A 99 -9.19 -6.41 25.38
CA ARG A 99 -9.36 -7.86 25.26
C ARG A 99 -8.72 -8.51 26.46
N GLN A 100 -9.54 -9.18 27.27
CA GLN A 100 -9.18 -9.91 28.49
C GLN A 100 -7.96 -10.83 28.30
N ALA A 101 -7.73 -11.36 27.10
CA ALA A 101 -6.58 -12.20 26.76
C ALA A 101 -5.21 -11.55 27.02
N ARG A 102 -5.09 -10.21 27.02
CA ARG A 102 -3.83 -9.50 27.30
C ARG A 102 -3.56 -9.25 28.78
N LYS A 103 -4.54 -9.48 29.66
CA LYS A 103 -4.37 -9.37 31.12
C LYS A 103 -3.78 -10.65 31.75
N MET A 104 -3.50 -11.67 30.93
CA MET A 104 -3.01 -12.99 31.37
C MET A 104 -1.50 -13.23 31.12
N LEU A 105 -0.77 -12.21 30.67
CA LEU A 105 0.70 -12.17 30.61
C LEU A 105 1.21 -11.18 31.67
#